data_AF-A0A2K9PBL0-F1
#
_entry.id   AF-A0A2K9PBL0-F1
#
_cell.length_a   1.000
_cell.length_b   1.000
_cell.length_c   1.000
_cell.angle_alpha   90.00
_cell.angle_beta   90.00
_cell.angle_gamma   90.00
#
_symmetry.space_group_name_H-M   'P 1'
#
loop_
_entity.id
_entity.type
_entity.pdbx_description
1 polymer ?
#
loop_
_entity_poly.entity_id
_entity_poly.type
_entity_poly.pdbx_seq_one_letter_code
_entity_poly.pdbx_strand_id
1 'polypeptide(L)'
;MPEGILIDYNDGRPVMAITAGLRAPSYCGATSGQYGDGGGSSYSVPVTMTAGSELVTIARRPVVIQDFTNPPNIYFMSSVTRNGNSSVNINFGKKGYRNGEKVDFDATFLEILPAATYNEGILVASSTDFTAISNRSLLMTCAYTGRITVNGSAALPVSGIPFGKWDNPNVSVAFDGTNIIVRSISYSGTDDVTASVTIDLAIFNQTAPVGGDGITMTNPAGQVTFSTQKRPMVYDRTIQITDSFQSIGGGYCHLTNTGTQTRMVNGVANVRTKGIVMSGGSIRSAYNRVFGNYNVSDWDATFNQNISMPLLILPNMY
;
A
#
# COMPACT_ATOMS: atom_id res chain seq x y z
N MET A 1 4.30 -6.74 29.68
CA MET A 1 4.86 -5.91 28.59
C MET A 1 5.62 -6.85 27.67
N PRO A 2 5.54 -6.71 26.34
CA PRO A 2 6.45 -7.43 25.45
C PRO A 2 7.88 -6.97 25.75
N GLU A 3 8.80 -7.90 25.94
CA GLU A 3 10.22 -7.62 26.19
C GLU A 3 10.87 -7.05 24.92
N GLY A 4 11.67 -5.99 25.04
CA GLY A 4 12.22 -5.28 23.88
C GLY A 4 12.99 -4.01 24.24
N ILE A 5 13.48 -3.31 23.21
CA ILE A 5 14.14 -2.00 23.35
C ILE A 5 13.10 -0.90 23.22
N LEU A 6 13.04 -0.01 24.20
CA LEU A 6 12.25 1.21 24.14
C LEU A 6 13.17 2.39 23.85
N ILE A 7 12.80 3.22 22.88
CA ILE A 7 13.49 4.45 22.53
C ILE A 7 12.50 5.61 22.65
N ASP A 8 12.78 6.50 23.58
CA ASP A 8 12.07 7.77 23.71
C ASP A 8 12.88 8.86 22.99
N TYR A 9 12.28 9.47 21.97
CA TYR A 9 12.89 10.57 21.22
C TYR A 9 12.61 11.94 21.85
N ASN A 10 11.81 12.02 22.93
CA ASN A 10 11.39 13.25 23.59
C ASN A 10 10.77 14.29 22.63
N ASP A 11 10.14 13.84 21.53
CA ASP A 11 9.58 14.69 20.47
C ASP A 11 8.05 14.88 20.57
N GLY A 12 7.45 14.46 21.70
CA GLY A 12 6.00 14.54 21.95
C GLY A 12 5.16 13.49 21.20
N ARG A 13 5.79 12.60 20.42
CA ARG A 13 5.14 11.47 19.73
C ARG A 13 5.24 10.20 20.58
N PRO A 14 4.47 9.14 20.29
CA PRO A 14 4.59 7.89 21.03
C PRO A 14 6.02 7.31 20.99
N VAL A 15 6.44 6.71 22.10
CA VAL A 15 7.75 6.04 22.21
C VAL A 15 7.87 4.91 21.20
N MET A 16 9.06 4.72 20.64
CA MET A 16 9.34 3.62 19.75
C MET A 16 9.63 2.37 20.59
N ALA A 17 8.94 1.27 20.30
CA ALA A 17 9.19 -0.02 20.95
C ALA A 17 9.63 -1.05 19.89
N ILE A 18 10.83 -1.58 20.06
CA ILE A 18 11.37 -2.68 19.26
C ILE A 18 11.17 -3.97 20.05
N THR A 19 10.12 -4.71 19.72
CA THR A 19 9.72 -5.95 20.41
C THR A 19 9.90 -7.17 19.51
N ALA A 20 9.77 -8.37 20.06
CA ALA A 20 9.90 -9.61 19.30
C ALA A 20 8.94 -9.69 18.09
N GLY A 21 9.43 -10.25 16.97
CA GLY A 21 8.65 -10.44 15.74
C GLY A 21 8.69 -9.26 14.74
N LEU A 22 9.48 -8.23 15.04
CA LEU A 22 9.50 -6.98 14.29
C LEU A 22 10.31 -7.12 12.98
N ARG A 23 9.71 -6.74 11.85
CA ARG A 23 10.33 -6.90 10.51
C ARG A 23 10.36 -5.57 9.77
N ALA A 24 11.33 -5.40 8.87
CA ALA A 24 11.45 -4.21 8.04
C ALA A 24 11.12 -4.52 6.58
N PRO A 25 10.13 -3.86 5.97
CA PRO A 25 9.89 -3.94 4.53
C PRO A 25 10.98 -3.21 3.73
N SER A 26 11.30 -3.72 2.54
CA SER A 26 12.30 -3.16 1.62
C SER A 26 11.72 -3.05 0.22
N TYR A 27 12.19 -2.09 -0.58
CA TYR A 27 11.69 -1.88 -1.94
C TYR A 27 12.25 -2.94 -2.90
N CYS A 28 11.40 -3.55 -3.74
CA CYS A 28 11.83 -4.57 -4.70
C CYS A 28 11.43 -4.31 -6.17
N GLY A 29 10.62 -3.28 -6.44
CA GLY A 29 10.34 -2.83 -7.81
C GLY A 29 9.03 -2.08 -7.98
N ALA A 30 8.69 -1.79 -9.23
CA ALA A 30 7.42 -1.17 -9.63
C ALA A 30 7.08 -1.57 -11.07
N THR A 31 5.82 -1.39 -11.47
CA THR A 31 5.41 -1.56 -12.88
C THR A 31 6.09 -0.51 -13.77
N SER A 32 6.58 -0.93 -14.93
CA SER A 32 7.27 -0.06 -15.89
C SER A 32 7.20 -0.63 -17.31
N GLY A 33 6.13 -0.29 -18.04
CA GLY A 33 6.00 -0.58 -19.48
C GLY A 33 5.60 -2.02 -19.83
N GLN A 34 5.30 -2.87 -18.84
CA GLN A 34 4.72 -4.20 -19.07
C GLN A 34 3.21 -4.09 -19.34
N TYR A 35 2.70 -5.00 -20.15
CA TYR A 35 1.27 -5.09 -20.47
C TYR A 35 0.84 -6.55 -20.59
N GLY A 36 -0.40 -6.82 -20.19
CA GLY A 36 -1.12 -8.05 -20.49
C GLY A 36 -1.92 -7.92 -21.79
N ASP A 37 -2.37 -9.07 -22.28
CA ASP A 37 -3.39 -9.15 -23.31
C ASP A 37 -4.77 -9.12 -22.64
N GLY A 38 -5.68 -8.27 -23.10
CA GLY A 38 -7.03 -8.11 -22.56
C GLY A 38 -7.96 -9.32 -22.75
N GLY A 39 -7.56 -10.32 -23.54
CA GLY A 39 -8.17 -11.65 -23.55
C GLY A 39 -7.59 -12.60 -22.50
N GLY A 40 -6.45 -12.26 -21.91
CA GLY A 40 -5.80 -13.00 -20.82
C GLY A 40 -6.32 -12.61 -19.43
N SER A 41 -5.69 -13.17 -18.40
CA SER A 41 -6.05 -12.95 -16.99
C SER A 41 -4.88 -12.47 -16.13
N SER A 42 -3.66 -12.36 -16.69
CA SER A 42 -2.49 -11.91 -15.96
C SER A 42 -1.36 -11.46 -16.89
N TYR A 43 -0.39 -10.73 -16.33
CA TYR A 43 0.93 -10.50 -16.92
C TYR A 43 2.01 -10.40 -15.84
N SER A 44 3.25 -10.66 -16.23
CA SER A 44 4.40 -10.65 -15.33
C SER A 44 5.11 -9.29 -15.34
N VAL A 45 5.52 -8.84 -14.16
CA VAL A 45 6.34 -7.65 -13.94
C VAL A 45 7.69 -8.09 -13.40
N PRO A 46 8.81 -7.75 -14.07
CA PRO A 46 10.13 -8.05 -13.56
C PRO A 46 10.40 -7.31 -12.25
N VAL A 47 10.83 -8.05 -11.23
CA VAL A 47 11.33 -7.51 -9.95
C VAL A 47 12.49 -8.37 -9.49
N THR A 48 13.27 -7.92 -8.51
CA THR A 48 14.26 -8.78 -7.86
C THR A 48 13.91 -8.89 -6.39
N MET A 49 13.63 -10.11 -5.94
CA MET A 49 13.24 -10.40 -4.55
C MET A 49 14.19 -11.41 -3.92
N THR A 50 14.43 -11.24 -2.63
CA THR A 50 15.20 -12.15 -1.79
C THR A 50 14.48 -13.50 -1.68
N ALA A 51 15.21 -14.61 -1.72
CA ALA A 51 14.62 -15.94 -1.54
C ALA A 51 13.94 -16.05 -0.15
N GLY A 52 12.69 -16.52 -0.12
CA GLY A 52 11.93 -16.69 1.13
C GLY A 52 11.33 -15.41 1.72
N SER A 53 11.44 -14.25 1.06
CA SER A 53 10.73 -13.03 1.49
C SER A 53 9.23 -13.07 1.20
N GLU A 54 8.47 -12.18 1.82
CA GLU A 54 7.04 -12.01 1.56
C GLU A 54 6.80 -10.80 0.66
N LEU A 55 5.91 -10.91 -0.34
CA LEU A 55 5.55 -9.81 -1.24
C LEU A 55 4.50 -8.91 -0.61
N VAL A 56 4.70 -7.60 -0.73
CA VAL A 56 3.69 -6.57 -0.45
C VAL A 56 3.51 -5.68 -1.67
N THR A 57 2.27 -5.29 -1.95
CA THR A 57 1.93 -4.45 -3.09
C THR A 57 1.25 -3.16 -2.65
N ILE A 58 1.68 -2.04 -3.22
CA ILE A 58 1.02 -0.73 -3.17
C ILE A 58 0.40 -0.48 -4.55
N ALA A 59 -0.91 -0.66 -4.70
CA ALA A 59 -1.62 -0.44 -5.96
C ALA A 59 -2.00 1.04 -6.14
N ARG A 60 -1.51 1.64 -7.23
CA ARG A 60 -1.63 3.08 -7.54
C ARG A 60 -2.74 3.35 -8.56
N ARG A 61 -2.86 2.50 -9.58
CA ARG A 61 -3.94 2.52 -10.59
C ARG A 61 -4.50 1.10 -10.76
N PRO A 62 -5.62 0.74 -10.09
CA PRO A 62 -6.16 -0.61 -10.07
C PRO A 62 -7.15 -0.90 -11.21
N VAL A 63 -7.44 0.09 -12.06
CA VAL A 63 -8.46 0.03 -13.11
C VAL A 63 -7.95 0.68 -14.39
N VAL A 64 -8.32 0.09 -15.52
CA VAL A 64 -8.14 0.64 -16.86
C VAL A 64 -9.45 0.54 -17.60
N ILE A 65 -9.81 1.60 -18.30
CA ILE A 65 -10.99 1.61 -19.16
C ILE A 65 -10.54 1.86 -20.58
N GLN A 66 -11.11 1.10 -21.51
CA GLN A 66 -11.01 1.32 -22.93
C GLN A 66 -12.40 1.53 -23.49
N ASP A 67 -12.62 2.71 -24.04
CA ASP A 67 -13.93 3.28 -24.36
C ASP A 67 -14.19 3.36 -25.87
N PHE A 68 -13.45 2.59 -26.68
CA PHE A 68 -13.64 2.52 -28.13
C PHE A 68 -14.97 1.90 -28.57
N THR A 69 -15.76 1.34 -27.63
CA THR A 69 -17.07 0.73 -27.87
C THR A 69 -18.06 1.09 -26.78
N ASN A 70 -19.35 0.89 -27.09
CA ASN A 70 -20.42 0.89 -26.11
C ASN A 70 -21.02 -0.53 -26.01
N PRO A 71 -20.91 -1.23 -24.87
CA PRO A 71 -20.23 -0.81 -23.63
C PRO A 71 -18.69 -0.78 -23.73
N PRO A 72 -18.01 -0.04 -22.84
CA PRO A 72 -16.55 -0.03 -22.75
C PRO A 72 -16.01 -1.35 -22.19
N ASN A 73 -14.72 -1.62 -22.38
CA ASN A 73 -14.01 -2.65 -21.61
C ASN A 73 -13.43 -2.03 -20.33
N ILE A 74 -13.83 -2.58 -19.19
CA ILE A 74 -13.35 -2.22 -17.86
C ILE A 74 -12.47 -3.36 -17.36
N TYR A 75 -11.17 -3.10 -17.27
CA TYR A 75 -10.18 -4.01 -16.69
C TYR A 75 -9.88 -3.60 -15.26
N PHE A 76 -9.76 -4.58 -14.37
CA PHE A 76 -9.51 -4.32 -12.95
C PHE A 76 -8.56 -5.34 -12.36
N MET A 77 -7.62 -4.88 -11.54
CA MET A 77 -6.70 -5.74 -10.82
C MET A 77 -7.47 -6.62 -9.82
N SER A 78 -7.22 -7.94 -9.85
CA SER A 78 -7.90 -8.91 -8.99
C SER A 78 -6.99 -9.47 -7.90
N SER A 79 -5.72 -9.73 -8.21
CA SER A 79 -4.73 -10.15 -7.22
C SER A 79 -3.31 -9.88 -7.73
N VAL A 80 -2.37 -9.83 -6.79
CA VAL A 80 -0.95 -9.72 -7.10
C VAL A 80 -0.21 -10.84 -6.38
N THR A 81 0.51 -11.66 -7.14
CA THR A 81 1.15 -12.87 -6.62
C THR A 81 2.62 -12.94 -6.98
N ARG A 82 3.45 -13.44 -6.05
CA ARG A 82 4.86 -13.70 -6.30
C ARG A 82 5.01 -14.78 -7.36
N ASN A 83 5.90 -14.58 -8.33
CA ASN A 83 6.24 -15.56 -9.37
C ASN A 83 7.75 -15.80 -9.38
N GLY A 84 8.20 -16.67 -8.46
CA GLY A 84 9.61 -16.91 -8.20
C GLY A 84 10.30 -15.71 -7.53
N ASN A 85 11.60 -15.56 -7.77
CA ASN A 85 12.42 -14.48 -7.21
C ASN A 85 12.66 -13.32 -8.20
N SER A 86 12.20 -13.47 -9.43
CA SER A 86 12.52 -12.56 -10.55
C SER A 86 11.30 -11.88 -11.15
N SER A 87 10.10 -12.16 -10.65
CA SER A 87 8.88 -11.53 -11.16
C SER A 87 7.71 -11.61 -10.18
N VAL A 88 6.73 -10.74 -10.43
CA VAL A 88 5.42 -10.71 -9.79
C VAL A 88 4.36 -10.81 -10.90
N ASN A 89 3.31 -11.59 -10.68
CA ASN A 89 2.16 -11.63 -11.57
C ASN A 89 1.10 -10.64 -11.08
N ILE A 90 0.67 -9.74 -11.96
CA ILE A 90 -0.55 -8.96 -11.76
C ILE A 90 -1.67 -9.71 -12.47
N ASN A 91 -2.64 -10.18 -11.69
CA ASN A 91 -3.84 -10.82 -12.20
C ASN A 91 -4.96 -9.79 -12.31
N PHE A 92 -5.80 -9.94 -13.33
CA PHE A 92 -6.87 -8.99 -13.60
C PHE A 92 -8.13 -9.69 -14.12
N GLY A 93 -9.26 -9.03 -13.90
CA GLY A 93 -10.54 -9.36 -14.51
C GLY A 93 -10.97 -8.33 -15.54
N LYS A 94 -12.05 -8.63 -16.25
CA LYS A 94 -12.63 -7.78 -17.27
C LYS A 94 -14.15 -7.78 -17.20
N LYS A 95 -14.75 -6.62 -17.45
CA LYS A 95 -16.15 -6.46 -17.89
C LYS A 95 -16.14 -5.79 -19.26
N GLY A 96 -16.70 -6.45 -20.26
CA GLY A 96 -16.76 -5.95 -21.63
C GLY A 96 -16.66 -7.10 -22.64
N TYR A 97 -16.81 -6.79 -23.92
CA TYR A 97 -16.98 -7.81 -24.96
C TYR A 97 -15.74 -8.04 -25.84
N ARG A 98 -14.84 -7.07 -25.99
CA ARG A 98 -13.68 -7.22 -26.88
C ARG A 98 -12.48 -7.85 -26.17
N ASN A 99 -11.59 -8.41 -26.98
CA ASN A 99 -10.33 -9.01 -26.60
C ASN A 99 -9.22 -8.42 -27.48
N GLY A 100 -7.97 -8.57 -27.04
CA GLY A 100 -6.78 -8.22 -27.82
C GLY A 100 -6.21 -6.83 -27.53
N GLU A 101 -6.81 -6.08 -26.61
CA GLU A 101 -6.24 -4.81 -26.18
C GLU A 101 -5.14 -4.98 -25.13
N LYS A 102 -4.16 -4.07 -25.12
CA LYS A 102 -3.12 -4.08 -24.10
C LYS A 102 -3.65 -3.50 -22.79
N VAL A 103 -3.37 -4.18 -21.69
CA VAL A 103 -3.82 -3.78 -20.35
C VAL A 103 -2.61 -3.65 -19.43
N ASP A 104 -2.51 -2.53 -18.74
CA ASP A 104 -1.46 -2.25 -17.77
C ASP A 104 -2.05 -1.73 -16.45
N PHE A 105 -1.30 -1.79 -15.37
CA PHE A 105 -1.70 -1.25 -14.07
C PHE A 105 -0.49 -0.60 -13.40
N ASP A 106 -0.73 0.32 -12.48
CA ASP A 106 0.35 0.97 -11.75
C ASP A 106 0.44 0.40 -10.33
N ALA A 107 1.59 -0.17 -9.98
CA ALA A 107 1.85 -0.68 -8.64
C ALA A 107 3.33 -0.50 -8.24
N THR A 108 3.59 -0.50 -6.94
CA THR A 108 4.92 -0.56 -6.31
C THR A 108 4.98 -1.81 -5.44
N PHE A 109 6.12 -2.50 -5.45
CA PHE A 109 6.33 -3.75 -4.74
C PHE A 109 7.38 -3.58 -3.65
N LEU A 110 7.04 -4.11 -2.48
CA LEU A 110 7.91 -4.22 -1.33
C LEU A 110 8.10 -5.70 -1.00
N GLU A 111 9.19 -6.02 -0.32
CA GLU A 111 9.41 -7.34 0.26
C GLU A 111 9.69 -7.25 1.77
N ILE A 112 9.17 -8.21 2.53
CA ILE A 112 9.51 -8.43 3.94
C ILE A 112 10.49 -9.59 4.00
N LEU A 113 11.71 -9.35 4.47
CA LEU A 113 12.74 -10.38 4.54
C LEU A 113 12.38 -11.50 5.54
N PRO A 114 12.79 -12.77 5.30
CA PRO A 114 12.59 -13.85 6.25
C PRO A 114 13.31 -13.59 7.57
N ALA A 115 12.86 -14.22 8.67
CA ALA A 115 13.62 -14.23 9.93
C ALA A 115 14.84 -15.15 9.73
N ALA A 116 16.04 -14.68 10.06
CA ALA A 116 17.26 -15.46 9.94
C ALA A 116 17.63 -16.15 11.28
N THR A 117 18.38 -17.26 11.19
CA THR A 117 18.85 -18.09 12.33
C THR A 117 20.32 -17.82 12.69
N TYR A 118 21.02 -16.91 12.02
CA TYR A 118 22.46 -16.63 12.25
C TYR A 118 22.68 -15.22 12.84
N ASN A 119 23.73 -15.11 13.67
CA ASN A 119 23.91 -14.07 14.69
C ASN A 119 25.11 -13.16 14.43
N GLU A 120 24.88 -11.88 14.12
CA GLU A 120 25.67 -10.74 14.63
C GLU A 120 24.74 -9.52 14.74
N GLY A 121 24.54 -8.92 15.92
CA GLY A 121 23.65 -7.76 16.13
C GLY A 121 22.77 -7.85 17.39
N ILE A 122 21.88 -6.87 17.60
CA ILE A 122 20.88 -6.97 18.68
C ILE A 122 19.77 -7.93 18.24
N LEU A 123 19.74 -9.10 18.87
CA LEU A 123 18.66 -10.07 18.69
C LEU A 123 17.47 -9.70 19.60
N VAL A 124 16.43 -9.14 19.01
CA VAL A 124 15.09 -9.22 19.59
C VAL A 124 14.41 -10.41 18.93
N ALA A 125 14.01 -11.43 19.69
CA ALA A 125 13.60 -12.74 19.15
C ALA A 125 12.63 -12.63 17.95
N SER A 126 12.82 -13.47 16.92
CA SER A 126 11.99 -13.52 15.69
C SER A 126 11.95 -12.23 14.84
N SER A 127 12.91 -11.32 15.01
CA SER A 127 13.01 -10.07 14.24
C SER A 127 13.97 -10.19 13.05
N THR A 128 13.93 -9.23 12.11
CA THR A 128 14.91 -9.15 11.01
C THR A 128 16.32 -8.96 11.58
N ASP A 129 17.29 -9.77 11.13
CA ASP A 129 18.70 -9.49 11.36
C ASP A 129 19.14 -8.33 10.46
N PHE A 130 19.35 -7.17 11.06
CA PHE A 130 19.72 -5.97 10.33
C PHE A 130 21.16 -6.03 9.79
N THR A 131 22.05 -6.85 10.34
CA THR A 131 23.44 -6.94 9.85
C THR A 131 23.55 -7.85 8.63
N ALA A 132 22.61 -8.78 8.44
CA ALA A 132 22.50 -9.65 7.26
C ALA A 132 22.01 -8.91 5.99
N ILE A 133 21.61 -7.64 6.10
CA ILE A 133 21.19 -6.82 4.95
C ILE A 133 22.40 -6.53 4.07
N SER A 134 22.50 -7.27 2.98
CA SER A 134 23.60 -7.19 2.02
C SER A 134 23.57 -5.95 1.13
N ASN A 135 22.40 -5.31 1.01
CA ASN A 135 22.23 -4.11 0.20
C ASN A 135 21.39 -3.03 0.92
N ARG A 136 22.09 -2.09 1.58
CA ARG A 136 21.45 -0.96 2.26
C ARG A 136 20.59 -0.07 1.35
N SER A 137 20.83 -0.11 0.03
CA SER A 137 20.09 0.73 -0.91
C SER A 137 18.62 0.34 -1.01
N LEU A 138 18.21 -0.85 -0.55
CA LEU A 138 16.81 -1.30 -0.56
C LEU A 138 16.03 -0.90 0.71
N LEU A 139 16.72 -0.36 1.72
CA LEU A 139 16.10 0.02 2.99
C LEU A 139 15.26 1.28 2.86
N MET A 140 14.12 1.27 3.55
CA MET A 140 13.27 2.43 3.67
C MET A 140 13.42 3.09 5.05
N THR A 141 13.59 4.41 5.06
CA THR A 141 13.68 5.21 6.29
C THR A 141 12.58 6.25 6.34
N CYS A 142 12.13 6.61 7.54
CA CYS A 142 11.09 7.63 7.70
C CYS A 142 11.63 8.99 7.23
N ALA A 143 11.03 9.51 6.17
CA ALA A 143 11.35 10.80 5.57
C ALA A 143 10.44 11.92 6.09
N TYR A 144 9.24 11.58 6.57
CA TYR A 144 8.29 12.52 7.13
C TYR A 144 7.40 11.85 8.16
N THR A 145 7.13 12.55 9.26
CA THR A 145 6.03 12.26 10.18
C THR A 145 5.35 13.57 10.57
N GLY A 146 4.02 13.59 10.50
CA GLY A 146 3.24 14.75 10.91
C GLY A 146 1.75 14.56 10.67
N ARG A 147 0.98 15.51 11.18
CA ARG A 147 -0.46 15.56 10.97
C ARG A 147 -0.78 16.49 9.80
N ILE A 148 -1.56 16.01 8.85
CA ILE A 148 -2.02 16.81 7.70
C ILE A 148 -3.53 16.76 7.59
N THR A 149 -4.15 17.84 7.12
CA THR A 149 -5.56 17.84 6.72
C THR A 149 -5.64 17.79 5.20
N VAL A 150 -6.33 16.79 4.66
CA VAL A 150 -6.50 16.61 3.21
C VAL A 150 -7.92 16.97 2.82
N ASN A 151 -8.07 17.96 1.94
CA ASN A 151 -9.37 18.41 1.42
C ASN A 151 -9.54 17.94 -0.02
N GLY A 152 -10.13 16.76 -0.21
CA GLY A 152 -10.29 16.14 -1.52
C GLY A 152 -9.01 15.50 -2.06
N SER A 153 -7.92 16.26 -2.18
CA SER A 153 -6.63 15.72 -2.59
C SER A 153 -5.47 16.55 -2.05
N ALA A 154 -4.34 15.89 -1.78
CA ALA A 154 -3.09 16.57 -1.41
C ALA A 154 -1.89 15.78 -1.94
N ALA A 155 -0.90 16.50 -2.48
CA ALA A 155 0.41 15.93 -2.80
C ALA A 155 1.13 15.51 -1.51
N LEU A 156 2.01 14.51 -1.61
CA LEU A 156 2.87 14.14 -0.49
C LEU A 156 3.86 15.28 -0.17
N PRO A 157 4.06 15.62 1.12
CA PRO A 157 5.08 16.59 1.53
C PRO A 157 6.50 16.22 1.10
N VAL A 158 6.78 14.92 1.00
CA VAL A 158 8.03 14.35 0.50
C VAL A 158 7.73 13.09 -0.32
N SER A 159 8.57 12.77 -1.30
CA SER A 159 8.42 11.53 -2.08
C SER A 159 8.66 10.29 -1.21
N GLY A 160 7.83 9.26 -1.40
CA GLY A 160 7.93 7.98 -0.71
C GLY A 160 6.61 7.21 -0.69
N ILE A 161 6.53 6.23 0.20
CA ILE A 161 5.37 5.39 0.44
C ILE A 161 4.65 5.92 1.70
N PRO A 162 3.41 6.43 1.55
CA PRO A 162 2.67 7.00 2.66
C PRO A 162 1.95 5.92 3.49
N PHE A 163 1.98 6.11 4.80
CA PHE A 163 1.25 5.36 5.81
C PHE A 163 0.39 6.31 6.61
N GLY A 164 -0.90 6.02 6.73
CA GLY A 164 -1.86 6.90 7.36
C GLY A 164 -2.64 6.24 8.48
N LYS A 165 -3.06 7.08 9.42
CA LYS A 165 -4.03 6.79 10.47
C LYS A 165 -5.00 7.97 10.60
N TRP A 166 -6.30 7.68 10.67
CA TRP A 166 -7.38 8.66 10.82
C TRP A 166 -8.62 7.98 11.43
N ASP A 167 -9.66 8.75 11.75
CA ASP A 167 -10.92 8.20 12.24
C ASP A 167 -12.09 8.94 11.62
N ASN A 168 -12.67 8.35 10.56
CA ASN A 168 -13.89 8.86 9.94
C ASN A 168 -14.58 7.74 9.13
N PRO A 169 -15.74 7.22 9.57
CA PRO A 169 -16.42 6.12 8.89
C PRO A 169 -17.09 6.51 7.57
N ASN A 170 -17.16 7.81 7.26
CA ASN A 170 -17.81 8.36 6.06
C ASN A 170 -16.81 8.80 4.97
N VAL A 171 -15.52 8.56 5.19
CA VAL A 171 -14.45 8.99 4.28
C VAL A 171 -13.60 7.81 3.84
N SER A 172 -13.38 7.72 2.53
CA SER A 172 -12.44 6.80 1.91
C SER A 172 -11.16 7.55 1.52
N VAL A 173 -10.01 6.96 1.84
CA VAL A 173 -8.67 7.48 1.54
C VAL A 173 -7.94 6.50 0.63
N ALA A 174 -7.38 6.98 -0.47
CA ALA A 174 -6.56 6.20 -1.40
C ALA A 174 -5.27 6.97 -1.74
N PHE A 175 -4.34 6.29 -2.41
CA PHE A 175 -3.12 6.90 -2.95
C PHE A 175 -2.97 6.52 -4.42
N ASP A 176 -2.86 7.53 -5.29
CA ASP A 176 -2.76 7.32 -6.75
C ASP A 176 -1.31 7.22 -7.27
N GLY A 177 -0.34 7.19 -6.36
CA GLY A 177 1.09 7.22 -6.68
C GLY A 177 1.73 8.59 -6.56
N THR A 178 0.95 9.67 -6.44
CA THR A 178 1.46 11.04 -6.25
C THR A 178 0.69 11.79 -5.15
N ASN A 179 -0.61 11.61 -5.10
CA ASN A 179 -1.52 12.32 -4.20
C ASN A 179 -2.28 11.36 -3.30
N ILE A 180 -2.53 11.81 -2.08
CA ILE A 180 -3.57 11.25 -1.22
C ILE A 180 -4.91 11.74 -1.77
N ILE A 181 -5.86 10.82 -1.96
CA ILE A 181 -7.19 11.08 -2.51
C ILE A 181 -8.23 10.79 -1.45
N VAL A 182 -9.07 11.77 -1.15
CA VAL A 182 -10.07 11.73 -0.08
C VAL A 182 -11.45 11.96 -0.67
N ARG A 183 -12.35 11.01 -0.48
CA ARG A 183 -13.71 11.04 -1.06
C ARG A 183 -14.76 10.67 -0.03
N SER A 184 -15.93 11.27 -0.19
CA SER A 184 -17.10 10.91 0.61
C SER A 184 -17.61 9.54 0.19
N ILE A 185 -17.95 8.71 1.18
CA ILE A 185 -18.66 7.45 0.97
C ILE A 185 -20.11 7.48 1.43
N SER A 186 -20.66 8.67 1.64
CA SER A 186 -22.09 8.86 1.92
C SER A 186 -22.88 9.23 0.65
N TYR A 187 -22.21 9.55 -0.46
CA TYR A 187 -22.86 9.98 -1.70
C TYR A 187 -23.19 8.80 -2.62
N SER A 188 -24.47 8.65 -2.99
CA SER A 188 -24.98 7.53 -3.79
C SER A 188 -25.04 7.80 -5.30
N GLY A 189 -24.82 9.05 -5.75
CA GLY A 189 -24.86 9.42 -7.16
C GLY A 189 -23.59 9.05 -7.96
N THR A 190 -23.51 9.59 -9.18
CA THR A 190 -22.43 9.34 -10.14
C THR A 190 -21.24 10.29 -10.00
N ASP A 191 -21.39 11.39 -9.26
CA ASP A 191 -20.37 12.43 -9.09
C ASP A 191 -19.19 12.00 -8.20
N ASP A 192 -18.05 12.64 -8.44
CA ASP A 192 -16.83 12.52 -7.65
C ASP A 192 -16.83 13.51 -6.48
N VAL A 193 -17.51 13.15 -5.39
CA VAL A 193 -17.69 14.04 -4.23
C VAL A 193 -16.47 13.98 -3.30
N THR A 194 -15.79 15.12 -3.15
CA THR A 194 -14.67 15.29 -2.24
C THR A 194 -15.10 15.20 -0.77
N ALA A 195 -14.16 14.86 0.11
CA ALA A 195 -14.34 14.95 1.55
C ALA A 195 -13.07 15.50 2.22
N SER A 196 -13.14 15.76 3.52
CA SER A 196 -12.01 16.23 4.31
C SER A 196 -11.73 15.26 5.47
N VAL A 197 -10.45 15.00 5.73
CA VAL A 197 -10.02 14.25 6.90
C VAL A 197 -8.62 14.67 7.32
N THR A 198 -8.38 14.64 8.62
CA THR A 198 -7.05 14.83 9.21
C THR A 198 -6.39 13.47 9.39
N ILE A 199 -5.19 13.32 8.85
CA ILE A 199 -4.41 12.09 8.79
C ILE A 199 -3.13 12.30 9.58
N ASP A 200 -2.88 11.41 10.54
CA ASP A 200 -1.55 11.19 11.07
C ASP A 200 -0.78 10.41 10.00
N LEU A 201 0.30 11.00 9.46
CA LEU A 201 0.98 10.54 8.26
C LEU A 201 2.45 10.26 8.55
N ALA A 202 2.92 9.08 8.14
CA ALA A 202 4.32 8.73 8.03
C ALA A 202 4.67 8.43 6.57
N ILE A 203 5.78 8.94 6.05
CA ILE A 203 6.24 8.65 4.69
C ILE A 203 7.63 8.03 4.77
N PHE A 204 7.80 6.89 4.12
CA PHE A 204 9.08 6.20 4.05
C PHE A 204 9.61 6.23 2.62
N ASN A 205 10.91 6.46 2.46
CA ASN A 205 11.53 6.43 1.15
C ASN A 205 12.83 5.64 1.17
N GLN A 206 13.31 5.29 -0.02
CA GLN A 206 14.52 4.51 -0.25
C GLN A 206 15.77 5.38 -0.02
N THR A 207 15.99 5.76 1.24
CA THR A 207 17.19 6.46 1.67
C THR A 207 17.90 5.60 2.69
N ALA A 208 19.17 5.30 2.43
CA ALA A 208 20.00 4.52 3.35
C ALA A 208 20.04 5.19 4.74
N PRO A 209 19.94 4.42 5.83
CA PRO A 209 20.09 4.98 7.17
C PRO A 209 21.51 5.57 7.34
N VAL A 210 21.59 6.69 8.05
CA VAL A 210 22.84 7.36 8.39
C VAL A 210 23.10 7.13 9.87
N GLY A 211 24.34 6.78 10.22
CA GLY A 211 24.74 6.55 11.59
C GLY A 211 24.88 7.85 12.37
N GLY A 212 24.73 7.75 13.69
CA GLY A 212 25.10 8.79 14.65
C GLY A 212 24.46 8.52 16.00
N ASP A 213 24.16 9.58 16.76
CA ASP A 213 23.68 9.47 18.14
C ASP A 213 22.47 8.53 18.26
N GLY A 214 22.56 7.57 19.19
CA GLY A 214 21.59 6.50 19.38
C GLY A 214 22.16 5.12 18.98
N ILE A 215 21.26 4.20 18.63
CA ILE A 215 21.62 2.87 18.12
C ILE A 215 21.90 2.97 16.63
N THR A 216 23.08 2.51 16.22
CA THR A 216 23.50 2.31 14.83
C THR A 216 23.98 0.87 14.68
N MET A 217 23.50 0.15 13.66
CA MET A 217 24.03 -1.17 13.29
C MET A 217 24.67 -1.11 11.92
N THR A 218 25.81 -1.79 11.78
CA THR A 218 26.56 -1.90 10.54
C THR A 218 26.70 -3.35 10.10
N ASN A 219 26.62 -3.62 8.81
CA ASN A 219 26.95 -4.94 8.26
C ASN A 219 28.49 -5.15 8.22
N PRO A 220 28.98 -6.37 7.90
CA PRO A 220 30.42 -6.66 7.81
C PRO A 220 31.18 -5.82 6.77
N ALA A 221 30.49 -5.19 5.81
CA ALA A 221 31.07 -4.25 4.85
C ALA A 221 31.15 -2.81 5.39
N GLY A 222 30.86 -2.58 6.67
CA GLY A 222 30.89 -1.26 7.32
C GLY A 222 29.72 -0.35 6.96
N GLN A 223 28.68 -0.87 6.31
CA GLN A 223 27.53 -0.09 5.89
C GLN A 223 26.48 -0.01 6.99
N VAL A 224 25.95 1.19 7.27
CA VAL A 224 24.82 1.36 8.20
C VAL A 224 23.56 0.71 7.60
N THR A 225 22.99 -0.23 8.35
CA THR A 225 21.78 -0.99 7.97
C THR A 225 20.61 -0.75 8.95
N PHE A 226 20.89 -0.15 10.10
CA PHE A 226 19.89 0.34 11.04
C PHE A 226 20.43 1.58 11.73
N SER A 227 19.56 2.58 11.91
CA SER A 227 19.88 3.77 12.70
C SER A 227 18.61 4.29 13.35
N THR A 228 18.77 4.81 14.55
CA THR A 228 17.70 5.47 15.31
C THR A 228 17.71 6.98 15.12
N GLN A 229 18.66 7.56 14.39
CA GLN A 229 18.61 9.00 14.05
C GLN A 229 17.30 9.39 13.34
N LYS A 230 16.70 8.46 12.60
CA LYS A 230 15.35 8.56 12.07
C LYS A 230 14.58 7.33 12.50
N ARG A 231 13.27 7.47 12.75
CA ARG A 231 12.41 6.32 13.01
C ARG A 231 12.50 5.34 11.82
N PRO A 232 12.97 4.09 12.02
CA PRO A 232 13.09 3.13 10.94
C PRO A 232 11.72 2.65 10.50
N MET A 233 11.61 2.13 9.28
CA MET A 233 10.38 1.48 8.85
C MET A 233 10.25 0.12 9.52
N VAL A 234 9.23 -0.02 10.33
CA VAL A 234 8.95 -1.21 11.12
C VAL A 234 7.52 -1.65 10.89
N TYR A 235 7.36 -2.94 10.59
CA TYR A 235 6.09 -3.61 10.37
C TYR A 235 5.66 -4.44 11.59
N ASP A 236 4.35 -4.43 11.85
CA ASP A 236 3.67 -5.25 12.86
C ASP A 236 3.08 -6.52 12.23
N ARG A 237 2.11 -6.35 11.31
CA ARG A 237 1.42 -7.47 10.65
C ARG A 237 0.81 -7.07 9.31
N THR A 238 0.51 -8.05 8.46
CA THR A 238 -0.26 -7.86 7.23
C THR A 238 -1.70 -8.27 7.46
N ILE A 239 -2.63 -7.61 6.78
CA ILE A 239 -4.00 -8.09 6.67
C ILE A 239 -4.43 -8.15 5.21
N GLN A 240 -5.34 -9.08 4.90
CA GLN A 240 -6.11 -9.02 3.65
C GLN A 240 -7.32 -8.13 3.88
N ILE A 241 -7.42 -7.03 3.13
CA ILE A 241 -8.50 -6.07 3.30
C ILE A 241 -9.81 -6.62 2.74
N THR A 242 -10.90 -6.39 3.47
CA THR A 242 -12.25 -6.81 3.08
C THR A 242 -13.21 -5.62 3.07
N ASP A 243 -14.46 -5.85 2.68
CA ASP A 243 -15.51 -4.81 2.75
C ASP A 243 -16.08 -4.62 4.16
N SER A 244 -15.68 -5.47 5.10
CA SER A 244 -16.04 -5.42 6.51
C SER A 244 -14.91 -4.80 7.33
N PHE A 245 -15.25 -4.12 8.43
CA PHE A 245 -14.25 -3.56 9.34
C PHE A 245 -13.42 -4.67 10.00
N GLN A 246 -12.10 -4.51 9.94
CA GLN A 246 -11.10 -5.36 10.56
C GLN A 246 -10.21 -4.51 11.47
N SER A 247 -10.07 -4.92 12.73
CA SER A 247 -9.25 -4.17 13.70
C SER A 247 -7.76 -4.23 13.34
N ILE A 248 -7.09 -3.07 13.43
CA ILE A 248 -5.64 -2.92 13.30
C ILE A 248 -4.99 -2.42 14.59
N GLY A 249 -5.73 -2.40 15.71
CA GLY A 249 -5.21 -2.00 17.02
C GLY A 249 -4.74 -0.54 17.09
N GLY A 250 -5.24 0.33 16.19
CA GLY A 250 -4.87 1.74 16.13
C GLY A 250 -3.50 2.04 15.50
N GLY A 251 -2.91 1.09 14.78
CA GLY A 251 -1.71 1.29 13.98
C GLY A 251 -1.93 2.12 12.70
N TYR A 252 -0.87 2.26 11.91
CA TYR A 252 -0.91 2.90 10.59
C TYR A 252 -1.08 1.85 9.50
N CYS A 253 -1.77 2.18 8.41
CA CYS A 253 -1.81 1.33 7.22
C CYS A 253 -1.16 2.06 6.05
N HIS A 254 -0.51 1.34 5.12
CA HIS A 254 -0.04 2.00 3.90
C HIS A 254 -1.25 2.49 3.09
N LEU A 255 -1.15 3.67 2.50
CA LEU A 255 -2.20 4.19 1.64
C LEU A 255 -2.04 3.58 0.24
N THR A 256 -3.12 3.02 -0.28
CA THR A 256 -3.19 2.37 -1.59
C THR A 256 -4.62 2.45 -2.11
N ASN A 257 -4.81 2.27 -3.41
CA ASN A 257 -6.10 1.78 -3.88
C ASN A 257 -6.25 0.30 -3.50
N THR A 258 -7.43 -0.09 -3.05
CA THR A 258 -7.72 -1.44 -2.53
C THR A 258 -8.49 -2.30 -3.53
N GLY A 259 -8.90 -1.72 -4.66
CA GLY A 259 -9.62 -2.42 -5.72
C GLY A 259 -10.48 -1.49 -6.57
N THR A 260 -11.51 -2.06 -7.17
CA THR A 260 -12.40 -1.39 -8.13
C THR A 260 -13.83 -1.86 -7.91
N GLN A 261 -14.78 -0.94 -8.01
CA GLN A 261 -16.21 -1.23 -7.94
C GLN A 261 -16.92 -0.48 -9.06
N THR A 262 -17.88 -1.15 -9.69
CA THR A 262 -18.83 -0.51 -10.60
C THR A 262 -20.22 -0.65 -10.04
N ARG A 263 -20.95 0.46 -10.00
CA ARG A 263 -22.37 0.50 -9.61
C ARG A 263 -23.19 1.00 -10.79
N MET A 264 -24.36 0.40 -10.99
CA MET A 264 -25.35 0.95 -11.91
C MET A 264 -26.17 2.02 -11.18
N VAL A 265 -26.13 3.26 -11.69
CA VAL A 265 -26.89 4.40 -11.17
C VAL A 265 -27.65 5.03 -12.32
N ASN A 266 -28.98 4.84 -12.36
CA ASN A 266 -29.86 5.38 -13.41
C ASN A 266 -29.38 5.08 -14.85
N GLY A 267 -28.96 3.84 -15.14
CA GLY A 267 -28.45 3.43 -16.46
C GLY A 267 -26.98 3.82 -16.73
N VAL A 268 -26.31 4.43 -15.77
CA VAL A 268 -24.88 4.78 -15.84
C VAL A 268 -24.06 3.75 -15.08
N ALA A 269 -23.10 3.13 -15.76
CA ALA A 269 -22.01 2.39 -15.12
C ALA A 269 -21.03 3.39 -14.50
N ASN A 270 -21.16 3.58 -13.18
CA ASN A 270 -20.29 4.42 -12.37
C ASN A 270 -19.11 3.59 -11.85
N VAL A 271 -18.00 3.65 -12.58
CA VAL A 271 -16.76 2.93 -12.27
C VAL A 271 -15.96 3.75 -11.28
N ARG A 272 -15.60 3.15 -10.14
CA ARG A 272 -14.85 3.78 -9.06
C ARG A 272 -13.66 2.93 -8.65
N THR A 273 -12.57 3.58 -8.29
CA THR A 273 -11.54 2.90 -7.48
C THR A 273 -12.07 2.67 -6.07
N LYS A 274 -11.43 1.78 -5.33
CA LYS A 274 -11.65 1.58 -3.89
C LYS A 274 -10.45 2.06 -3.11
N GLY A 275 -10.71 2.61 -1.94
CA GLY A 275 -9.72 3.03 -0.96
C GLY A 275 -10.05 2.46 0.42
N ILE A 276 -9.39 3.00 1.43
CA ILE A 276 -9.47 2.56 2.81
C ILE A 276 -10.41 3.48 3.58
N VAL A 277 -11.32 2.92 4.36
CA VAL A 277 -12.09 3.63 5.39
C VAL A 277 -11.54 3.18 6.74
N MET A 278 -11.17 4.13 7.60
CA MET A 278 -10.71 3.85 8.96
C MET A 278 -11.70 4.44 9.96
N SER A 279 -12.13 3.64 10.92
CA SER A 279 -12.85 4.14 12.09
C SER A 279 -12.65 3.26 13.32
N GLY A 280 -12.52 3.88 14.50
CA GLY A 280 -12.37 3.16 15.77
C GLY A 280 -11.20 2.17 15.79
N GLY A 281 -10.09 2.50 15.11
CA GLY A 281 -8.92 1.61 14.99
C GLY A 281 -9.13 0.38 14.11
N SER A 282 -10.18 0.35 13.30
CA SER A 282 -10.48 -0.69 12.31
C SER A 282 -10.51 -0.12 10.90
N ILE A 283 -10.21 -0.95 9.90
CA ILE A 283 -10.23 -0.56 8.49
C ILE A 283 -11.08 -1.49 7.64
N ARG A 284 -11.59 -0.97 6.51
CA ARG A 284 -12.23 -1.74 5.44
C ARG A 284 -12.01 -1.09 4.08
N SER A 285 -12.25 -1.84 3.02
CA SER A 285 -12.28 -1.37 1.65
C SER A 285 -13.65 -0.74 1.33
N ALA A 286 -13.66 0.41 0.66
CA ALA A 286 -14.88 1.04 0.17
C ALA A 286 -14.59 1.87 -1.08
N TYR A 287 -15.63 2.24 -1.82
CA TYR A 287 -15.47 3.09 -2.99
C TYR A 287 -14.76 4.41 -2.67
N ASN A 288 -14.05 4.92 -3.65
CA ASN A 288 -13.30 6.17 -3.59
C ASN A 288 -13.63 6.98 -4.86
N ARG A 289 -12.59 7.44 -5.56
CA ARG A 289 -12.67 8.32 -6.72
C ARG A 289 -13.46 7.69 -7.86
N VAL A 290 -14.29 8.49 -8.51
CA VAL A 290 -14.90 8.13 -9.81
C VAL A 290 -13.81 8.08 -10.87
N PHE A 291 -13.69 6.93 -11.52
CA PHE A 291 -12.75 6.70 -12.61
C PHE A 291 -13.42 6.90 -13.98
N GLY A 292 -14.72 6.62 -14.09
CA GLY A 292 -15.49 6.90 -15.29
C GLY A 292 -16.99 6.65 -15.13
N ASN A 293 -17.77 7.28 -16.00
CA ASN A 293 -19.22 7.18 -16.07
C ASN A 293 -19.63 6.83 -17.50
N TYR A 294 -20.33 5.72 -17.70
CA TYR A 294 -20.70 5.25 -19.04
C TYR A 294 -22.18 4.91 -19.12
N ASN A 295 -22.89 5.52 -20.07
CA ASN A 295 -24.29 5.20 -20.34
C ASN A 295 -24.39 3.84 -21.02
N VAL A 296 -24.96 2.87 -20.34
CA VAL A 296 -25.00 1.48 -20.79
C VAL A 296 -26.43 0.95 -20.59
N SER A 297 -27.27 1.12 -21.62
CA SER A 297 -28.72 0.97 -21.52
C SER A 297 -29.17 -0.39 -20.94
N ASP A 298 -28.62 -1.49 -21.47
CA ASP A 298 -29.03 -2.86 -21.12
C ASP A 298 -27.86 -3.74 -20.63
N TRP A 299 -26.69 -3.14 -20.37
CA TRP A 299 -25.49 -3.88 -19.95
C TRP A 299 -25.22 -3.69 -18.46
N ASP A 300 -25.31 -4.78 -17.70
CA ASP A 300 -24.95 -4.77 -16.29
C ASP A 300 -23.43 -4.84 -16.09
N ALA A 301 -22.86 -3.66 -15.84
CA ALA A 301 -21.46 -3.49 -15.51
C ALA A 301 -21.16 -3.76 -14.03
N THR A 302 -22.14 -4.12 -13.19
CA THR A 302 -21.95 -4.22 -11.73
C THR A 302 -20.91 -5.27 -11.38
N PHE A 303 -19.96 -4.87 -10.53
CA PHE A 303 -19.04 -5.75 -9.82
C PHE A 303 -18.43 -5.01 -8.63
N ASN A 304 -17.87 -5.78 -7.70
CA ASN A 304 -17.13 -5.27 -6.56
C ASN A 304 -15.91 -6.16 -6.32
N GLN A 305 -14.73 -5.63 -6.59
CA GLN A 305 -13.47 -6.38 -6.51
C GLN A 305 -12.52 -5.68 -5.54
N ASN A 306 -12.10 -6.39 -4.49
CA ASN A 306 -10.88 -6.06 -3.74
C ASN A 306 -9.69 -6.74 -4.40
N ILE A 307 -8.54 -6.07 -4.45
CA ILE A 307 -7.30 -6.72 -4.87
C ILE A 307 -6.86 -7.64 -3.74
N SER A 308 -6.70 -8.92 -4.04
CA SER A 308 -6.08 -9.86 -3.11
C SER A 308 -4.58 -9.56 -3.04
N MET A 309 -4.21 -8.79 -2.02
CA MET A 309 -2.85 -8.37 -1.71
C MET A 309 -2.74 -8.01 -0.21
N PRO A 310 -1.58 -8.27 0.42
CA PRO A 310 -1.40 -7.95 1.83
C PRO A 310 -1.26 -6.43 2.05
N LEU A 311 -2.07 -5.90 2.97
CA LEU A 311 -1.95 -4.54 3.47
C LEU A 311 -1.01 -4.51 4.69
N LEU A 312 0.07 -3.74 4.61
CA LEU A 312 1.01 -3.53 5.72
C LEU A 312 0.38 -2.68 6.83
N ILE A 313 0.46 -3.18 8.05
CA ILE A 313 0.16 -2.43 9.27
C ILE A 313 1.46 -2.13 10.02
N LEU A 314 1.66 -0.86 10.38
CA LEU A 314 2.75 -0.43 11.24
C LEU A 314 2.23 -0.13 12.66
N PRO A 315 3.05 -0.31 13.70
CA PRO A 315 2.67 0.03 15.07
C PRO A 315 2.42 1.54 15.23
N ASN A 316 1.67 1.92 16.27
CA ASN A 316 1.34 3.31 16.60
C ASN A 316 2.53 4.05 17.24
N MET A 317 3.60 4.26 16.48
CA MET A 317 4.85 4.88 16.96
C MET A 317 5.46 5.90 15.98
N TYR A 318 4.69 6.41 15.03
CA TYR A 318 5.15 7.42 14.08
C TYR A 318 4.44 8.74 14.29
#